data_AF-A0A543GDF8-F1
#
_entry.id   AF-A0A543GDF8-F1
#
_cell.length_a   1.000
_cell.length_b   1.000
_cell.length_c   1.000
_cell.angle_alpha   90.00
_cell.angle_beta   90.00
_cell.angle_gamma   90.00
#
_symmetry.space_group_name_H-M   'P 1'
#
loop_
_entity.id
_entity.type
_entity.pdbx_description
1 polymer ?
#
loop_
_entity_poly.entity_id
_entity_poly.type
_entity_poly.pdbx_seq_one_letter_code
_entity_poly.pdbx_strand_id
1 'polypeptide(L)'
;MSEEVGVWKDGRTPRRRCSAKSSQTGLPCKRAPIEGGTVCGTHGGRAPAVKRAAKARLENASLMLAKELLGMATDENLPPAVKLAAIKDALDRAGLSATQAVALTHDMGPRYERLFDHIHWEALGRSEAPEVVDGEIVGTAQFDDGREP
;
A
#
# COMPACT_ATOMS: atom_id res chain seq x y z
N MET A 1 26.68 12.86 -28.24
CA MET A 1 26.10 12.91 -26.89
C MET A 1 25.01 11.87 -26.83
N SER A 2 25.28 10.71 -26.22
CA SER A 2 24.36 9.57 -26.25
C SER A 2 23.16 9.85 -25.36
N GLU A 3 22.00 9.98 -25.97
CA GLU A 3 20.72 10.20 -25.30
C GLU A 3 20.44 8.98 -24.40
N GLU A 4 20.54 9.15 -23.08
CA GLU A 4 20.15 8.11 -22.12
C GLU A 4 18.64 7.93 -22.21
N VAL A 5 18.18 7.02 -23.09
CA VAL A 5 16.78 6.64 -23.15
C VAL A 5 16.38 6.08 -21.79
N GLY A 6 15.54 6.84 -21.07
CA GLY A 6 14.96 6.48 -19.79
C GLY A 6 14.17 5.18 -19.89
N VAL A 7 14.00 4.49 -18.76
CA VAL A 7 13.26 3.21 -18.71
C VAL A 7 11.77 3.44 -19.01
N TRP A 8 11.27 4.64 -18.74
CA TRP A 8 9.88 5.04 -18.86
C TRP A 8 9.69 5.97 -20.06
N LYS A 9 8.48 5.97 -20.64
CA LYS A 9 8.13 6.76 -21.83
C LYS A 9 8.31 8.28 -21.65
N ASP A 10 8.38 8.74 -20.40
CA ASP A 10 8.56 10.13 -20.00
C ASP A 10 10.04 10.53 -19.78
N GLY A 11 10.99 9.63 -20.09
CA GLY A 11 12.43 9.89 -19.98
C GLY A 11 12.99 9.78 -18.56
N ARG A 12 12.18 9.50 -17.53
CA ARG A 12 12.69 9.37 -16.16
C ARG A 12 13.57 8.12 -16.02
N THR A 13 14.69 8.28 -15.30
CA THR A 13 15.54 7.16 -14.88
C THR A 13 15.36 6.89 -13.39
N PRO A 14 15.30 5.61 -12.98
CA PRO A 14 15.11 5.29 -11.57
C PRO A 14 16.35 5.70 -10.76
N ARG A 15 16.13 6.28 -9.58
CA ARG A 15 17.20 6.72 -8.65
C ARG A 15 18.14 5.59 -8.26
N ARG A 16 17.65 4.35 -8.20
CA ARG A 16 18.45 3.13 -8.05
C ARG A 16 18.17 2.20 -9.23
N ARG A 17 19.23 1.61 -9.80
CA ARG A 17 19.13 0.64 -10.90
C ARG A 17 19.31 -0.78 -10.38
N CYS A 18 18.70 -1.74 -11.06
CA CYS A 18 18.89 -3.15 -10.82
C CYS A 18 20.37 -3.51 -10.97
N SER A 19 20.92 -4.28 -10.03
CA SER A 19 22.32 -4.69 -10.03
C SER A 19 22.67 -5.77 -11.08
N ALA A 20 21.67 -6.34 -11.76
CA ALA A 20 21.87 -7.37 -12.76
C ALA A 20 22.20 -6.79 -14.15
N LYS A 21 22.72 -7.64 -15.03
CA LYS A 21 22.90 -7.34 -16.46
C LYS A 21 21.78 -7.98 -17.28
N SER A 22 21.43 -7.38 -18.40
CA SER A 22 20.49 -7.94 -19.38
C SER A 22 21.09 -9.21 -20.00
N SER A 23 20.35 -10.31 -19.98
CA SER A 23 20.76 -11.55 -20.65
C SER A 23 20.80 -11.45 -22.18
N GLN A 24 20.02 -10.54 -22.77
CA GLN A 24 19.95 -10.34 -24.22
C GLN A 24 21.10 -9.47 -24.75
N THR A 25 21.44 -8.41 -24.01
CA THR A 25 22.42 -7.39 -24.48
C THR A 25 23.75 -7.41 -23.73
N GLY A 26 23.84 -8.10 -22.59
CA GLY A 26 25.01 -8.07 -21.70
C GLY A 26 25.22 -6.75 -20.95
N LEU A 27 24.43 -5.72 -21.26
CA LEU A 27 24.55 -4.38 -20.67
C LEU A 27 23.88 -4.31 -19.28
N PRO A 28 24.27 -3.33 -18.43
CA PRO A 28 23.62 -3.11 -17.13
C PRO A 28 22.11 -2.93 -17.26
N CYS A 29 21.35 -3.56 -16.37
CA CYS A 29 19.91 -3.41 -16.37
C CYS A 29 19.52 -1.97 -16.00
N LYS A 30 18.73 -1.32 -16.85
CA LYS A 30 18.26 0.04 -16.59
C LYS A 30 17.08 0.09 -15.61
N ARG A 31 16.34 -1.01 -15.41
CA ARG A 31 15.10 -1.05 -14.62
C ARG A 31 15.34 -0.78 -13.13
N ALA A 32 14.30 -0.28 -12.45
CA ALA A 32 14.30 -0.12 -11.01
C ALA A 32 14.28 -1.48 -10.29
N PRO A 33 15.02 -1.66 -9.18
CA PRO A 33 14.85 -2.81 -8.31
C PRO A 33 13.50 -2.79 -7.61
N ILE A 34 13.06 -3.94 -7.07
CA ILE A 34 11.91 -3.96 -6.16
C ILE A 34 12.20 -3.11 -4.91
N GLU A 35 11.16 -2.63 -4.24
CA GLU A 35 11.31 -1.93 -2.95
C GLU A 35 12.04 -2.81 -1.94
N GLY A 36 13.01 -2.24 -1.22
CA GLY A 36 13.89 -2.97 -0.30
C GLY A 36 14.88 -3.95 -0.96
N GLY A 37 14.82 -4.14 -2.27
CA GLY A 37 15.67 -5.09 -3.02
C GLY A 37 16.79 -4.44 -3.83
N THR A 38 17.58 -5.29 -4.49
CA THR A 38 18.70 -4.90 -5.36
C THR A 38 18.48 -5.23 -6.83
N VAL A 39 17.48 -6.06 -7.13
CA VAL A 39 17.16 -6.51 -8.50
C VAL A 39 15.71 -6.23 -8.87
N CYS A 40 15.46 -5.99 -10.15
CA CYS A 40 14.12 -5.74 -10.68
C CYS A 40 13.30 -7.03 -10.75
N GLY A 41 11.98 -6.91 -10.92
CA GLY A 41 11.10 -8.07 -10.99
C GLY A 41 11.45 -9.09 -12.06
N THR A 42 12.03 -8.64 -13.18
CA THR A 42 12.47 -9.51 -14.30
C THR A 42 13.81 -10.19 -14.05
N HIS A 43 14.70 -9.63 -13.21
CA HIS A 43 15.99 -10.23 -12.86
C HIS A 43 15.94 -10.91 -11.48
N GLY A 44 14.81 -11.55 -11.16
CA GLY A 44 14.64 -12.34 -9.94
C GLY A 44 14.07 -11.58 -8.74
N GLY A 45 13.76 -10.29 -8.85
CA GLY A 45 13.12 -9.52 -7.77
C GLY A 45 11.78 -10.10 -7.30
N ARG A 46 11.08 -10.83 -8.17
CA ARG A 46 9.81 -11.48 -7.81
C ARG A 46 9.97 -12.78 -7.02
N ALA A 47 11.18 -13.32 -6.91
CA ALA A 47 11.43 -14.57 -6.18
C ALA A 47 11.06 -14.42 -4.69
N PRO A 48 10.41 -15.42 -4.06
CA PRO A 48 9.98 -15.33 -2.66
C PRO A 48 11.12 -15.02 -1.68
N ALA A 49 12.30 -15.60 -1.89
CA ALA A 49 13.48 -15.32 -1.06
C ALA A 49 13.96 -13.86 -1.18
N VAL A 50 13.91 -13.29 -2.39
CA VAL A 50 14.31 -11.90 -2.62
C VAL A 50 13.30 -10.93 -2.03
N LYS A 51 11.99 -11.21 -2.17
CA LYS A 51 10.93 -10.42 -1.53
C LYS A 51 11.04 -10.45 -0.01
N ARG A 52 11.26 -11.62 0.60
CA ARG A 52 11.47 -11.75 2.06
C ARG A 52 12.69 -10.96 2.52
N ALA A 53 13.82 -11.10 1.83
CA ALA A 53 15.03 -10.33 2.18
C ALA A 53 14.81 -8.82 2.02
N ALA A 54 14.08 -8.40 0.98
CA ALA A 54 13.75 -7.00 0.77
C ALA A 54 12.84 -6.43 1.87
N LYS A 55 11.81 -7.20 2.26
CA LYS A 55 10.93 -6.86 3.39
C LYS A 55 11.71 -6.74 4.69
N ALA A 56 12.58 -7.71 5.00
CA ALA A 56 13.44 -7.67 6.18
C ALA A 56 14.36 -6.43 6.21
N ARG A 57 14.87 -5.97 5.06
CA ARG A 57 15.65 -4.73 5.00
C ARG A 57 14.81 -3.49 5.29
N LEU A 58 13.57 -3.43 4.81
CA LEU A 58 12.65 -2.32 5.11
C LEU A 58 12.28 -2.30 6.60
N GLU A 59 12.01 -3.46 7.18
CA GLU A 59 11.72 -3.62 8.62
C GLU A 59 12.94 -3.24 9.48
N ASN A 60 14.14 -3.65 9.09
CA ASN A 60 15.35 -3.24 9.80
C ASN A 60 15.58 -1.72 9.68
N ALA A 61 15.28 -1.13 8.52
CA ALA A 61 15.37 0.32 8.34
C ALA A 61 14.36 1.06 9.22
N SER A 62 13.12 0.58 9.35
CA SER A 62 12.14 1.20 10.26
C SER A 62 12.57 1.10 11.72
N LEU A 63 13.20 0.00 12.13
CA LEU A 63 13.76 -0.13 13.48
C LEU A 63 14.90 0.87 13.74
N MET A 64 15.79 1.08 12.76
CA MET A 64 16.83 2.11 12.89
C MET A 64 16.24 3.51 13.02
N LEU A 65 15.20 3.83 12.25
CA LEU A 65 14.50 5.11 12.37
C LEU A 65 13.83 5.28 13.74
N ALA A 66 13.23 4.23 14.29
CA ALA A 66 12.67 4.26 15.64
C ALA A 66 13.74 4.51 16.71
N LYS A 67 14.94 3.92 16.55
CA LYS A 67 16.08 4.19 17.43
C LYS A 67 16.54 5.64 17.35
N GLU A 68 16.71 6.19 16.15
CA GLU A 68 17.10 7.59 15.97
C GLU A 68 16.06 8.54 16.59
N LEU A 69 14.77 8.23 16.43
CA LEU A 69 13.68 9.00 17.03
C LEU A 69 13.74 9.01 18.56
N LEU A 70 14.03 7.86 19.19
CA LEU A 70 14.26 7.79 20.64
C LEU A 70 15.49 8.62 21.05
N GLY A 71 16.57 8.57 20.26
CA GLY A 71 17.75 9.41 20.49
C GLY A 71 17.41 10.90 20.49
N MET A 72 16.62 11.36 19.52
CA MET A 72 16.15 12.75 19.44
C MET A 72 15.26 13.15 20.62
N ALA A 73 14.44 12.23 21.13
CA ALA A 73 13.58 12.47 22.28
C ALA A 73 14.39 12.70 23.57
N THR A 74 15.55 12.05 23.71
CA THR A 74 16.39 12.10 24.92
C THR A 74 17.60 13.03 24.85
N ASP A 75 18.01 13.49 23.66
CA ASP A 75 19.20 14.33 23.48
C ASP A 75 19.02 15.71 24.12
N GLU A 76 19.81 16.07 25.12
CA GLU A 76 19.71 17.35 25.82
C GLU A 76 19.89 18.58 24.93
N ASN A 77 20.63 18.48 23.83
CA ASN A 77 21.04 19.62 23.00
C ASN A 77 20.03 20.02 21.91
N LEU A 78 19.02 19.20 21.64
CA LEU A 78 18.02 19.49 20.62
C LEU A 78 17.05 20.61 21.05
N PRO A 79 16.55 21.44 20.10
CA PRO A 79 15.52 22.42 20.41
C PRO A 79 14.27 21.77 21.03
N PRO A 80 13.63 22.38 22.05
CA PRO A 80 12.47 21.81 22.74
C PRO A 80 11.32 21.40 21.80
N ALA A 81 11.11 22.14 20.71
CA ALA A 81 10.08 21.84 19.73
C ALA A 81 10.33 20.51 19.00
N VAL A 82 11.59 20.22 18.64
CA VAL A 82 11.98 18.97 17.96
C VAL A 82 11.83 17.79 18.92
N LYS A 83 12.23 17.96 20.19
CA LYS A 83 12.03 16.96 21.24
C LYS A 83 10.56 16.63 21.44
N LEU A 84 9.71 17.65 21.59
CA LEU A 84 8.28 17.46 21.80
C LEU A 84 7.65 16.70 20.63
N ALA A 85 8.06 17.02 19.39
CA ALA A 85 7.60 16.29 18.21
C ALA A 85 8.03 14.82 18.25
N ALA A 86 9.31 14.54 18.52
CA ALA A 86 9.83 13.17 18.63
C ALA A 86 9.12 12.37 19.75
N ILE A 87 8.85 12.98 20.91
CA ILE A 87 8.14 12.35 22.03
C ILE A 87 6.70 12.01 21.64
N LYS A 88 5.97 12.94 21.00
CA LYS A 88 4.60 12.68 20.51
C LYS A 88 4.57 11.54 19.51
N ASP A 89 5.47 11.58 18.53
CA ASP A 89 5.62 10.55 17.52
C ASP A 89 5.93 9.15 18.09
N ALA A 90 6.69 9.09 19.21
CA ALA A 90 6.97 7.85 19.92
C ALA A 90 5.73 7.33 20.66
N LEU A 91 4.98 8.21 21.33
CA LEU A 91 3.75 7.87 22.05
C LEU A 91 2.65 7.38 21.09
N ASP A 92 2.49 8.04 19.95
CA ASP A 92 1.52 7.65 18.92
C ASP A 92 1.82 6.24 18.39
N ARG A 93 3.10 5.91 18.17
CA ARG A 93 3.54 4.58 17.75
C ARG A 93 3.43 3.52 18.84
N ALA A 94 3.55 3.91 20.11
CA ALA A 94 3.31 3.04 21.26
C ALA A 94 1.80 2.81 21.52
N GLY A 95 0.91 3.47 20.76
CA GLY A 95 -0.53 3.42 20.99
C GLY A 95 -0.97 4.14 22.26
N LEU A 96 -0.15 5.05 22.78
CA LEU A 96 -0.38 5.83 24.01
C LEU A 96 -0.92 7.24 23.70
N SER A 97 -1.36 7.48 22.47
CA SER A 97 -1.94 8.75 22.06
C SER A 97 -3.31 8.96 22.69
N ALA A 98 -3.77 10.21 22.71
CA ALA A 98 -5.13 10.54 23.11
C ALA A 98 -6.15 9.70 22.31
N THR A 99 -7.20 9.25 23.00
CA THR A 99 -8.29 8.47 22.39
C THR A 99 -8.88 9.24 21.21
N GLN A 100 -8.82 8.64 20.02
CA GLN A 100 -9.49 9.19 18.85
C GLN A 100 -11.00 8.92 18.96
N ALA A 101 -11.81 9.98 19.03
CA ALA A 101 -13.26 9.86 18.91
C ALA A 101 -13.63 9.81 17.42
N VAL A 102 -13.98 8.62 16.92
CA VAL A 102 -14.52 8.46 15.57
C VAL A 102 -16.04 8.57 15.65
N ALA A 103 -16.58 9.71 15.21
CA ALA A 103 -18.02 9.88 15.07
C ALA A 103 -18.47 9.23 13.75
N LEU A 104 -18.97 8.00 13.83
CA LEU A 104 -19.65 7.33 12.71
C LEU A 104 -21.12 7.74 12.72
N THR A 105 -21.47 8.74 11.93
CA THR A 105 -22.86 9.04 11.62
C THR A 105 -23.29 8.18 10.44
N HIS A 106 -24.18 7.23 10.69
CA HIS A 106 -24.87 6.52 9.62
C HIS A 106 -26.18 7.26 9.37
N ASP A 107 -26.20 8.11 8.34
CA ASP A 107 -27.45 8.69 7.84
C ASP A 107 -28.24 7.57 7.15
N MET A 108 -28.98 6.82 7.96
CA MET A 108 -30.07 6.02 7.44
C MET A 108 -31.09 7.02 6.90
N GLY A 109 -31.19 7.12 5.58
CA GLY A 109 -32.28 7.80 4.91
C GLY A 109 -33.63 7.42 5.54
N PRO A 110 -34.64 8.29 5.46
CA PRO A 110 -35.93 8.07 6.09
C PRO A 110 -36.48 6.68 5.76
N ARG A 111 -37.20 6.07 6.72
CA ARG A 111 -37.59 4.64 6.70
C ARG A 111 -38.21 4.17 5.37
N TYR A 112 -38.81 5.07 4.59
CA TYR A 112 -39.38 4.79 3.27
C TYR A 112 -38.31 4.57 2.18
N GLU A 113 -37.17 5.24 2.21
CA GLU A 113 -36.06 5.03 1.24
C GLU A 113 -35.45 3.64 1.37
N ARG A 114 -35.36 3.11 2.59
CA ARG A 114 -34.90 1.72 2.81
C ARG A 114 -35.83 0.67 2.21
N LEU A 115 -37.13 0.97 2.12
CA LEU A 115 -38.08 0.07 1.44
C LEU A 115 -37.85 0.10 -0.07
N PHE A 116 -37.51 1.26 -0.64
CA PHE A 116 -37.21 1.36 -2.07
C PHE A 116 -35.93 0.62 -2.45
N ASP A 117 -34.87 0.66 -1.63
CA ASP A 117 -33.67 -0.14 -1.89
C ASP A 117 -33.95 -1.65 -1.87
N HIS A 118 -34.78 -2.10 -0.91
CA HIS A 118 -35.14 -3.51 -0.79
C HIS A 118 -36.03 -3.98 -1.95
N ILE A 119 -36.98 -3.14 -2.39
CA ILE A 119 -37.85 -3.40 -3.54
C ILE A 119 -37.03 -3.35 -4.84
N HIS A 120 -36.08 -2.41 -4.97
CA HIS A 120 -35.20 -2.31 -6.14
C HIS A 120 -34.27 -3.52 -6.25
N TRP A 121 -33.78 -4.03 -5.12
CA TRP A 121 -32.97 -5.25 -5.03
C TRP A 121 -33.77 -6.50 -5.45
N GLU A 122 -35.03 -6.62 -5.00
CA GLU A 122 -35.94 -7.71 -5.40
C GLU A 122 -36.38 -7.61 -6.87
N ALA A 123 -36.67 -6.40 -7.36
CA ALA A 123 -37.15 -6.17 -8.73
C ALA A 123 -36.09 -6.42 -9.81
N LEU A 124 -34.80 -6.38 -9.46
CA LEU A 124 -33.69 -6.76 -10.34
C LEU A 124 -33.43 -8.28 -10.38
N GLY A 125 -34.28 -9.10 -9.75
CA GLY A 125 -34.19 -10.56 -9.79
C GLY A 125 -33.03 -11.14 -8.98
N ARG A 126 -32.45 -10.38 -8.04
CA ARG A 126 -31.31 -10.81 -7.23
C ARG A 126 -31.79 -11.39 -5.90
N SER A 127 -32.32 -12.61 -5.95
CA SER A 127 -32.95 -13.27 -4.78
C SER A 127 -31.99 -13.73 -3.68
N GLU A 128 -30.68 -13.62 -3.86
CA GLU A 128 -29.69 -14.02 -2.85
C GLU A 128 -28.82 -12.81 -2.51
N ALA A 129 -28.82 -12.41 -1.24
CA ALA A 129 -27.82 -11.47 -0.74
C ALA A 129 -26.42 -12.09 -0.97
N PRO A 130 -25.42 -11.32 -1.42
CA PRO A 130 -24.09 -11.87 -1.65
C PRO A 130 -23.55 -12.47 -0.34
N GLU A 131 -23.02 -13.67 -0.40
CA GLU A 131 -22.37 -14.29 0.76
C GLU A 131 -21.10 -13.48 1.10
N VAL A 132 -21.09 -12.90 2.30
CA VAL A 132 -19.97 -12.11 2.81
C VAL A 132 -19.36 -12.85 4.00
N VAL A 133 -18.10 -13.25 3.88
CA VAL A 133 -17.32 -13.88 4.95
C VAL A 133 -16.12 -12.99 5.24
N ASP A 134 -15.95 -12.59 6.51
CA ASP A 134 -14.87 -11.71 6.97
C ASP A 134 -14.69 -10.38 6.21
N GLY A 135 -15.79 -9.84 5.67
CA GLY A 135 -15.80 -8.55 4.96
C GLY A 135 -15.39 -8.64 3.49
N GLU A 136 -15.16 -9.84 2.95
CA GLU A 136 -14.93 -10.08 1.53
C GLU A 136 -16.18 -10.72 0.89
N ILE A 137 -16.57 -10.23 -0.29
CA ILE A 137 -17.71 -10.76 -1.06
C ILE A 137 -17.21 -11.96 -1.86
N VAL A 138 -17.65 -13.17 -1.51
CA VAL A 138 -17.03 -14.41 -1.99
C VAL A 138 -17.75 -15.02 -3.21
N GLY A 139 -18.80 -14.37 -3.72
CA GLY A 139 -19.52 -14.80 -4.91
C GLY A 139 -20.18 -13.63 -5.63
N THR A 140 -19.75 -13.37 -6.86
CA THR A 140 -20.47 -12.46 -7.77
C THR A 140 -21.27 -13.29 -8.76
N ALA A 141 -22.60 -13.28 -8.64
CA ALA A 141 -23.46 -13.81 -9.69
C ALA A 141 -23.16 -13.08 -11.01
N GLN A 142 -22.73 -13.83 -12.03
CA GLN A 142 -22.54 -13.31 -13.39
C GLN A 142 -23.92 -13.01 -14.00
N PHE A 143 -24.06 -11.81 -14.54
CA PHE A 143 -25.22 -11.41 -15.33
C PHE A 143 -25.07 -12.04 -16.72
N ASP A 144 -25.98 -12.95 -17.06
CA ASP A 144 -26.18 -13.40 -18.44
C ASP A 144 -27.25 -12.50 -19.06
N ASP A 145 -26.88 -11.65 -20.01
CA ASP A 145 -27.75 -10.59 -20.53
C ASP A 145 -28.75 -11.08 -21.58
N GLY A 146 -28.76 -12.39 -21.89
CA GLY A 146 -29.79 -13.08 -22.65
C GLY A 146 -30.10 -12.48 -24.02
N ARG A 147 -29.19 -11.65 -24.58
CA ARG A 147 -29.38 -11.03 -25.89
C ARG A 147 -28.62 -11.80 -26.96
N GLU A 148 -29.27 -12.79 -27.55
CA GLU A 148 -28.94 -13.25 -28.91
C GLU A 148 -29.81 -12.50 -29.96
N PRO A 149 -29.31 -12.33 -31.20
CA PRO A 149 -29.30 -11.06 -31.96
C PRO A 149 -30.67 -10.49 -32.38
#